data_AF-A0A4S0JJ78-F1
#
_entry.id   AF-A0A4S0JJ78-F1
#
_cell.length_a   1.000
_cell.length_b   1.000
_cell.length_c   1.000
_cell.angle_alpha   90.00
_cell.angle_beta   90.00
_cell.angle_gamma   90.00
#
_symmetry.space_group_name_H-M   'P 1'
#
loop_
_entity.id
_entity.type
_entity.pdbx_description
1 polymer ?
#
loop_
_entity_poly.entity_id
_entity_poly.type
_entity_poly.pdbx_seq_one_letter_code
_entity_poly.pdbx_strand_id
1 'polypeptide(L)'
;IELKREAVADVILNQLYRFTPLQTSFGANMVALNGGKPEVMTLTDMLKAFVGFREEVISRRTKFLLRKARDRAHVLVGLAIAVANIDEVIKLIR
;
A
#
# COMPACT_ATOMS: atom_id res chain seq x y z
N ILE A 1 -7.20 9.66 -41.60
CA ILE A 1 -7.16 8.77 -42.79
C ILE A 1 -8.22 9.31 -43.72
N GLU A 2 -7.82 9.99 -44.80
CA GLU A 2 -8.77 10.47 -45.81
C GLU A 2 -9.20 9.28 -46.66
N LEU A 3 -10.51 9.15 -46.90
CA LEU A 3 -11.09 8.02 -47.62
C LEU A 3 -11.33 8.40 -49.08
N LYS A 4 -11.17 7.44 -50.00
CA LYS A 4 -11.56 7.63 -51.40
C LYS A 4 -13.07 7.92 -51.46
N ARG A 5 -13.51 8.79 -52.38
CA ARG A 5 -14.90 9.30 -52.50
C ARG A 5 -16.01 8.24 -52.51
N GLU A 6 -15.74 7.02 -52.97
CA GLU A 6 -16.72 5.93 -53.09
C GLU A 6 -16.49 4.82 -52.05
N ALA A 7 -15.57 5.01 -51.11
CA ALA A 7 -15.25 4.01 -50.12
C ALA A 7 -16.29 3.98 -48.99
N VAL A 8 -16.71 2.77 -48.61
CA VAL A 8 -17.55 2.56 -47.42
C VAL A 8 -16.66 2.59 -46.17
N ALA A 9 -16.79 3.65 -45.37
CA ALA A 9 -15.92 3.92 -44.22
C ALA A 9 -15.89 2.76 -43.21
N ASP A 10 -17.03 2.16 -42.90
CA ASP A 10 -17.13 1.07 -41.91
C ASP A 10 -16.36 -0.18 -42.32
N VAL A 11 -16.34 -0.49 -43.63
CA VAL A 11 -15.57 -1.62 -44.16
C VAL A 11 -14.08 -1.37 -43.98
N ILE A 12 -13.61 -0.17 -44.28
CA ILE A 12 -12.20 0.21 -44.10
C ILE A 12 -11.83 0.24 -42.63
N LEU A 13 -12.70 0.76 -41.74
CA LEU A 13 -12.46 0.75 -40.30
C LEU A 13 -12.32 -0.67 -39.75
N ASN A 14 -13.20 -1.60 -40.16
CA ASN A 14 -13.10 -3.00 -39.79
C ASN A 14 -11.82 -3.67 -40.32
N GLN A 15 -11.38 -3.31 -41.52
CA GLN A 15 -10.10 -3.78 -42.05
C GLN A 15 -8.92 -3.20 -41.25
N LEU A 16 -8.98 -1.93 -40.85
CA LEU A 16 -7.96 -1.30 -40.02
C LEU A 16 -7.88 -1.98 -38.65
N TYR A 17 -9.00 -2.28 -38.01
CA TYR A 17 -9.04 -3.06 -36.78
C TYR A 17 -8.41 -4.45 -36.93
N ARG A 18 -8.59 -5.11 -38.09
CA ARG A 18 -8.09 -6.48 -38.31
C ARG A 18 -6.62 -6.55 -38.71
N PHE A 19 -6.14 -5.61 -39.51
CA PHE A 19 -4.82 -5.68 -40.14
C PHE A 19 -3.81 -4.67 -39.59
N THR A 20 -4.20 -3.83 -38.64
CA THR A 20 -3.29 -2.87 -37.99
C THR A 20 -3.40 -2.97 -36.46
N PRO A 21 -2.40 -2.48 -35.71
CA PRO A 21 -2.46 -2.42 -34.25
C PRO A 21 -3.50 -1.43 -33.68
N LEU A 22 -4.41 -0.92 -34.50
CA LEU A 22 -5.47 0.00 -34.08
C LEU A 22 -6.51 -0.70 -33.18
N GLN A 23 -6.62 -2.03 -33.26
CA GLN A 23 -7.25 -2.87 -32.23
C GLN A 23 -6.30 -4.00 -31.87
N THR A 24 -5.92 -4.08 -30.59
CA THR A 24 -5.04 -5.14 -30.08
C THR A 24 -5.64 -5.77 -28.83
N SER A 25 -5.29 -7.03 -28.60
CA SER A 25 -5.60 -7.71 -27.35
C SER A 25 -4.45 -7.54 -26.36
N PHE A 26 -4.79 -7.55 -25.07
CA PHE A 26 -3.82 -7.67 -24.00
C PHE A 26 -4.04 -8.99 -23.29
N GLY A 27 -3.08 -9.89 -23.38
CA GLY A 27 -3.09 -11.16 -22.66
C GLY A 27 -2.73 -10.94 -21.20
N ALA A 28 -3.73 -10.73 -20.35
CA ALA A 28 -3.51 -10.58 -18.92
C ALA A 28 -3.12 -11.92 -18.28
N ASN A 29 -1.95 -11.98 -17.62
CA ASN A 29 -1.52 -13.12 -16.83
C ASN A 29 -1.21 -12.67 -15.39
N MET A 30 -2.15 -12.92 -14.48
CA MET A 30 -2.12 -12.40 -13.11
C MET A 30 -1.33 -13.35 -12.19
N VAL A 31 -0.02 -13.43 -12.37
CA VAL A 31 0.88 -14.25 -11.54
C VAL A 31 1.62 -13.37 -10.53
N ALA A 32 1.61 -13.77 -9.27
CA ALA A 32 2.32 -13.08 -8.19
C ALA A 32 2.92 -14.06 -7.18
N LEU A 33 3.83 -13.56 -6.33
CA LEU A 33 4.34 -14.33 -5.20
C LEU A 33 3.40 -14.17 -4.00
N ASN A 34 2.82 -15.26 -3.53
CA ASN A 34 2.03 -15.34 -2.30
C ASN A 34 2.81 -16.18 -1.27
N GLY A 35 3.21 -15.56 -0.16
CA GLY A 35 4.05 -16.24 0.84
C GLY A 35 5.37 -16.81 0.28
N GLY A 36 5.91 -16.19 -0.77
CA GLY A 36 7.14 -16.63 -1.45
C GLY A 36 6.94 -17.71 -2.53
N LYS A 37 5.69 -18.14 -2.79
CA LYS A 37 5.37 -19.11 -3.86
C LYS A 37 4.68 -18.42 -5.04
N PRO A 38 5.04 -18.72 -6.29
CA PRO A 38 4.36 -18.17 -7.46
C PRO A 38 2.98 -18.81 -7.62
N GLU A 39 1.95 -17.98 -7.67
CA GLU A 39 0.55 -18.39 -7.81
C GLU A 39 -0.14 -17.52 -8.87
N VAL A 40 -1.01 -18.15 -9.66
CA VAL A 40 -1.97 -17.43 -10.52
C VAL A 40 -3.14 -17.01 -9.65
N MET A 41 -3.41 -15.71 -9.56
CA MET A 41 -4.39 -15.16 -8.62
C MET A 41 -5.54 -14.49 -9.36
N THR A 42 -6.75 -14.63 -8.84
CA THR A 42 -7.89 -13.82 -9.29
C THR A 42 -7.80 -12.40 -8.71
N LEU A 43 -8.59 -11.46 -9.25
CA LEU A 43 -8.70 -10.10 -8.69
C LEU A 43 -9.06 -10.13 -7.20
N THR A 44 -10.01 -11.00 -6.81
CA THR A 44 -10.44 -11.13 -5.42
C THR A 44 -9.30 -11.61 -4.52
N ASP A 45 -8.48 -12.55 -4.99
CA ASP A 45 -7.35 -13.07 -4.22
C ASP A 45 -6.29 -11.98 -4.01
N MET A 46 -6.00 -11.20 -5.06
CA MET A 46 -5.07 -10.07 -4.94
C MET A 46 -5.56 -9.01 -3.96
N LEU A 47 -6.85 -8.67 -4.00
CA LEU A 47 -7.45 -7.71 -3.07
C LEU A 47 -7.41 -8.22 -1.63
N LYS A 48 -7.71 -9.50 -1.40
CA LYS A 48 -7.59 -10.12 -0.06
C LYS A 48 -6.16 -10.10 0.45
N ALA A 49 -5.18 -10.45 -0.38
CA ALA A 49 -3.77 -10.39 -0.03
C ALA A 49 -3.33 -8.97 0.35
N PHE A 50 -3.76 -7.97 -0.44
CA PHE A 50 -3.47 -6.56 -0.17
C PHE A 50 -4.09 -6.09 1.16
N VAL A 51 -5.35 -6.41 1.42
CA VAL A 51 -6.03 -6.03 2.66
C VAL A 51 -5.36 -6.69 3.87
N GLY A 52 -5.04 -8.00 3.80
CA GLY A 52 -4.35 -8.70 4.88
C GLY A 52 -2.98 -8.10 5.19
N PHE A 53 -2.19 -7.78 4.16
CA PHE A 53 -0.94 -7.04 4.33
C PHE A 53 -1.17 -5.68 4.99
N ARG A 54 -2.22 -4.96 4.60
CA ARG A 54 -2.50 -3.63 5.14
C ARG A 54 -2.88 -3.68 6.61
N GLU A 55 -3.68 -4.64 7.03
CA GLU A 55 -4.03 -4.87 8.44
C GLU A 55 -2.77 -5.14 9.28
N GLU A 56 -1.87 -5.99 8.79
CA GLU A 56 -0.62 -6.28 9.47
C GLU A 56 0.27 -5.03 9.64
N VAL A 57 0.47 -4.27 8.56
CA VAL A 57 1.26 -3.04 8.59
C VAL A 57 0.68 -2.03 9.58
N ILE A 58 -0.65 -1.84 9.58
CA ILE A 58 -1.32 -0.93 10.50
C ILE A 58 -1.17 -1.40 11.95
N SER A 59 -1.34 -2.70 12.21
CA SER A 59 -1.16 -3.28 13.54
C SER A 59 0.26 -3.07 14.07
N ARG A 60 1.28 -3.37 13.25
CA ARG A 60 2.70 -3.17 13.60
C ARG A 60 3.01 -1.70 13.88
N ARG A 61 2.53 -0.78 13.03
CA ARG A 61 2.70 0.67 13.23
C ARG A 61 2.04 1.15 14.52
N THR A 62 0.83 0.67 14.82
CA THR A 62 0.09 1.06 16.02
C THR A 62 0.80 0.58 17.29
N LYS A 63 1.28 -0.67 17.30
CA LYS A 63 2.10 -1.22 18.39
C LYS A 63 3.38 -0.41 18.62
N PHE A 64 4.06 -0.02 17.54
CA PHE A 64 5.24 0.84 17.63
C PHE A 64 4.92 2.20 18.25
N LEU A 65 3.86 2.86 17.80
CA LEU A 65 3.45 4.17 18.33
C LEU A 65 3.03 4.07 19.81
N LEU A 66 2.31 3.01 20.19
CA LEU A 66 1.93 2.75 21.57
C LEU A 66 3.16 2.58 22.47
N ARG A 67 4.17 1.82 22.02
CA ARG A 67 5.42 1.66 22.78
C ARG A 67 6.12 3.01 22.97
N LYS A 68 6.27 3.79 21.90
CA LYS A 68 6.89 5.13 21.96
C LYS A 68 6.14 6.07 22.91
N ALA A 69 4.81 6.02 22.91
CA ALA A 69 3.98 6.81 23.81
C ALA A 69 4.17 6.40 25.28
N ARG A 70 4.25 5.09 25.57
CA ARG A 70 4.53 4.56 26.91
C ARG A 70 5.92 4.93 27.41
N ASP A 71 6.94 4.80 26.57
CA ASP A 71 8.32 5.16 26.92
C ASP A 71 8.39 6.66 27.29
N ARG A 72 7.72 7.52 26.52
CA ARG A 72 7.62 8.95 26.83
C ARG A 72 6.83 9.22 28.12
N ALA A 73 5.73 8.53 28.33
CA ALA A 73 4.92 8.67 29.54
C ALA A 73 5.73 8.30 30.80
N HIS A 74 6.51 7.22 30.75
CA HIS A 74 7.35 6.79 31.86
C HIS A 74 8.35 7.88 32.29
N VAL A 75 9.06 8.47 31.32
CA VAL A 75 10.00 9.58 31.59
C VAL A 75 9.28 10.79 32.18
N LEU A 76 8.12 11.15 31.64
CA LEU A 76 7.33 12.29 32.14
C LEU A 76 6.84 12.08 33.57
N VAL A 77 6.43 10.86 33.93
CA VAL A 77 6.02 10.52 35.30
C VAL A 77 7.21 10.67 36.25
N GLY A 78 8.39 10.15 35.89
CA GLY A 78 9.60 10.32 36.70
C GLY A 78 9.97 11.79 36.89
N LEU A 79 9.92 12.58 35.83
CA LEU A 79 10.17 14.02 35.90
C LEU A 79 9.16 14.74 36.80
N ALA A 80 7.86 14.42 36.69
CA ALA A 80 6.83 15.04 37.50
C ALA A 80 7.05 14.77 39.00
N ILE A 81 7.42 13.53 39.37
CA ILE A 81 7.73 13.17 40.75
C ILE A 81 9.00 13.89 41.24
N ALA A 82 10.03 13.97 40.40
CA ALA A 82 11.28 14.67 40.74
C ALA A 82 11.05 16.17 40.98
N VAL A 83 10.23 16.82 40.15
CA VAL A 83 9.86 18.23 40.31
C VAL A 83 9.05 18.45 41.60
N ALA A 84 8.14 17.52 41.93
CA ALA A 84 7.33 17.63 43.14
C ALA A 84 8.16 17.51 44.45
N ASN A 85 9.33 16.84 44.41
CA ASN A 85 10.19 16.58 45.57
C ASN A 85 11.60 17.16 45.39
N ILE A 86 11.71 18.33 44.74
CA ILE A 86 12.98 18.86 44.23
C ILE A 86 14.06 19.03 45.30
N ASP A 87 13.69 19.48 46.50
CA ASP A 87 14.65 19.73 47.59
C ASP A 87 15.30 18.42 48.11
N GLU A 88 14.50 17.36 48.23
CA GLU A 88 14.98 16.03 48.66
C GLU A 88 15.90 15.42 47.61
N VAL A 89 15.55 15.54 46.33
CA VAL A 89 16.36 15.06 45.21
C VAL A 89 17.70 15.80 45.16
N ILE A 90 17.72 17.13 45.31
CA ILE A 90 18.96 17.93 45.34
C ILE A 90 19.84 17.50 46.53
N LYS A 91 19.24 17.30 47.70
CA LYS A 91 19.96 16.88 48.91
C LYS A 91 20.54 15.47 48.80
N LEU A 92 19.89 14.56 48.08
CA LEU A 92 20.37 13.20 47.86
C LEU A 92 21.55 13.14 46.88
N ILE A 93 21.55 14.02 45.87
CA ILE A 93 22.58 14.05 44.81
C ILE A 93 23.85 14.79 45.28
N ARG A 94 23.72 15.77 46.19
CA ARG A 94 24.84 16.52 46.81
C ARG A 94 25.49 15.76 47.96
#